data_AF-A0A2P8QL49-F1
#
_entry.id   AF-A0A2P8QL49-F1
#
_cell.length_a   1.000
_cell.length_b   1.000
_cell.length_c   1.000
_cell.angle_alpha   90.00
_cell.angle_beta   90.00
_cell.angle_gamma   90.00
#
_symmetry.space_group_name_H-M   'P 1'
#
loop_
_entity.id
_entity.type
_entity.pdbx_description
1 polymer ?
#
loop_
_entity_poly.entity_id
_entity_poly.type
_entity_poly.pdbx_seq_one_letter_code
_entity_poly.pdbx_strand_id
1 'polypeptide(L)'
;MPLDRQRYPQNWNQIALSVKEAASWRCQHCQQLCLRPGEKPDSLARSEWTLVTLSVHHANFTPEDNQPENLIPLCTPCHLSLHAVARRKNVSPGQLSLW
;
A
#
# COMPACT_ATOMS: atom_id res chain seq x y z
N MET A 1 -3.83 -3.98 7.47
CA MET A 1 -4.91 -3.26 8.16
C MET A 1 -6.23 -3.67 7.51
N PRO A 2 -7.33 -3.87 8.25
CA PRO A 2 -8.65 -4.02 7.65
C PRO A 2 -9.00 -2.76 6.84
N LEU A 3 -9.52 -2.93 5.64
CA LEU A 3 -9.99 -1.82 4.81
C LEU A 3 -11.39 -1.42 5.31
N ASP A 4 -11.47 -0.35 6.09
CA ASP A 4 -12.77 0.26 6.40
C ASP A 4 -13.21 1.12 5.20
N ARG A 5 -14.13 0.57 4.40
CA ARG A 5 -14.64 1.22 3.19
C ARG A 5 -15.36 2.54 3.46
N GLN A 6 -15.86 2.77 4.67
CA GLN A 6 -16.58 4.01 5.00
C GLN A 6 -15.65 5.22 5.08
N ARG A 7 -14.36 4.99 5.31
CA ARG A 7 -13.34 6.05 5.41
C ARG A 7 -12.83 6.54 4.06
N TYR A 8 -13.19 5.84 2.99
CA TYR A 8 -12.79 6.15 1.63
C TYR A 8 -13.98 6.69 0.83
N PRO A 9 -13.74 7.57 -0.14
CA PRO A 9 -14.80 8.02 -1.03
C PRO A 9 -15.29 6.86 -1.92
N GLN A 10 -16.54 6.95 -2.40
CA GLN A 10 -17.15 5.89 -3.23
C GLN A 10 -16.34 5.59 -4.51
N ASN A 11 -15.65 6.60 -5.05
CA ASN A 11 -14.80 6.49 -6.23
C ASN A 11 -13.35 6.06 -5.93
N TRP A 12 -13.04 5.59 -4.73
CA TRP A 12 -11.68 5.17 -4.34
C TRP A 12 -11.03 4.21 -5.34
N ASN A 13 -11.80 3.25 -5.88
CA ASN A 13 -11.26 2.31 -6.87
C ASN A 13 -10.75 3.02 -8.14
N GLN A 14 -11.42 4.10 -8.57
CA GLN A 14 -11.00 4.92 -9.71
C GLN A 14 -9.76 5.72 -9.37
N ILE A 15 -9.74 6.38 -8.21
CA ILE A 15 -8.57 7.13 -7.72
C ILE A 15 -7.34 6.21 -7.65
N ALA A 16 -7.49 5.05 -7.01
CA ALA A 16 -6.42 4.08 -6.84
C ALA A 16 -5.94 3.51 -8.19
N LEU A 17 -6.84 3.33 -9.17
CA LEU A 17 -6.47 2.92 -10.51
C LEU A 17 -5.64 4.01 -11.21
N SER A 18 -6.13 5.26 -11.22
CA SER A 18 -5.44 6.38 -11.85
C SER A 18 -4.03 6.59 -11.28
N VAL A 19 -3.84 6.46 -9.96
CA VAL A 19 -2.52 6.55 -9.32
C VAL A 19 -1.58 5.44 -9.78
N LYS A 20 -2.08 4.20 -9.91
CA LYS A 20 -1.28 3.06 -10.39
C LYS A 20 -0.92 3.20 -11.86
N GLU A 21 -1.84 3.68 -12.69
CA GLU A 21 -1.62 3.94 -14.10
C GLU A 21 -0.60 5.06 -14.32
N ALA A 22 -0.71 6.17 -13.59
CA ALA A 22 0.25 7.26 -13.63
C ALA A 22 1.67 6.80 -13.26
N ALA A 23 1.79 5.83 -12.34
CA ALA A 23 3.06 5.21 -11.98
C ALA A 23 3.50 4.07 -12.92
N SER A 24 2.80 3.85 -14.05
CA SER A 24 3.07 2.75 -14.99
C SER A 24 3.13 1.38 -14.30
N TRP A 25 2.34 1.18 -13.25
CA TRP A 25 2.33 -0.02 -12.41
C TRP A 25 3.66 -0.34 -11.73
N ARG A 26 4.52 0.66 -11.53
CA ARG A 26 5.80 0.53 -10.83
C ARG A 26 5.66 1.01 -9.38
N CYS A 27 6.24 0.26 -8.46
CA CYS A 27 6.36 0.69 -7.08
C CYS A 27 7.23 1.96 -7.01
N GLN A 28 6.75 3.04 -6.41
CA GLN A 28 7.54 4.28 -6.31
C GLN A 28 8.74 4.17 -5.35
N HIS A 29 8.78 3.15 -4.49
CA HIS A 29 9.90 2.92 -3.59
C HIS A 29 11.00 2.05 -4.22
N CYS A 30 10.66 0.86 -4.74
CA CYS A 30 11.64 -0.09 -5.28
C CYS A 30 11.70 -0.18 -6.81
N GLN A 31 10.84 0.56 -7.52
CA GLN A 31 10.76 0.63 -9.00
C GLN A 31 10.39 -0.69 -9.72
N GLN A 32 10.11 -1.75 -8.95
CA GLN A 32 9.63 -3.03 -9.48
C GLN A 32 8.29 -2.87 -10.20
N LEU A 33 8.19 -3.47 -11.39
CA LEU A 33 6.93 -3.61 -12.11
C LEU A 33 6.04 -4.63 -11.39
N CYS A 34 4.84 -4.19 -11.03
CA CYS A 34 3.84 -4.97 -10.34
C CYS A 34 2.72 -5.42 -11.30
N LEU A 35 1.92 -6.40 -10.89
CA LEU A 35 0.86 -6.98 -11.71
C LEU A 35 -0.31 -6.01 -11.92
N ARG A 36 -0.81 -5.95 -13.17
CA ARG A 36 -2.07 -5.29 -13.51
C ARG A 36 -3.27 -6.23 -13.31
N PRO A 37 -4.50 -5.69 -13.21
CA PRO A 37 -5.72 -6.47 -13.25
C PRO A 37 -5.75 -7.38 -14.48
N GLY A 38 -6.00 -8.67 -14.28
CA GLY A 38 -6.04 -9.66 -15.34
C GLY A 38 -4.68 -10.24 -15.76
N GLU A 39 -3.55 -9.68 -15.31
CA GLU A 39 -2.22 -10.19 -15.67
C GLU A 39 -1.69 -11.30 -14.74
N LYS A 40 -2.46 -11.69 -13.71
CA LYS A 40 -2.06 -12.72 -12.75
C LYS A 40 -1.90 -14.07 -13.46
N PRO A 41 -0.68 -14.63 -13.61
CA PRO A 41 -0.47 -15.96 -14.17
C PRO A 41 -1.15 -17.03 -13.31
N ASP A 42 -1.56 -18.13 -13.92
CA ASP A 42 -2.16 -19.26 -13.19
C ASP A 42 -1.13 -20.10 -12.43
N SER A 43 0.13 -20.00 -12.84
CA SER A 43 1.26 -20.69 -12.19
C SER A 43 1.74 -20.05 -10.88
N LEU A 44 1.39 -18.78 -10.61
CA LEU A 44 1.86 -18.11 -9.39
C LEU A 44 1.05 -18.53 -8.17
N ALA A 45 1.76 -18.98 -7.14
CA ALA A 45 1.19 -19.21 -5.82
C ALA A 45 0.73 -17.89 -5.18
N ARG A 46 -0.15 -18.01 -4.18
CA ARG A 46 -0.73 -16.84 -3.49
C ARG A 46 0.32 -15.88 -2.93
N SER A 47 1.34 -16.44 -2.29
CA SER A 47 2.45 -15.68 -1.71
C SER A 47 3.18 -14.86 -2.77
N GLU A 48 3.47 -15.47 -3.91
CA GLU A 48 4.28 -14.86 -4.98
C GLU A 48 3.56 -13.68 -5.62
N TRP A 49 2.31 -13.86 -6.06
CA TRP A 49 1.57 -12.75 -6.67
C TRP A 49 1.25 -11.63 -5.66
N THR A 50 1.14 -11.95 -4.37
CA THR A 50 0.97 -10.95 -3.31
C THR A 50 2.19 -10.02 -3.22
N LEU A 51 3.41 -10.54 -3.36
CA LEU A 51 4.64 -9.74 -3.32
C LEU A 51 4.69 -8.69 -4.43
N VAL A 52 4.10 -9.00 -5.58
CA VAL A 52 4.05 -8.14 -6.77
C VAL A 52 2.70 -7.45 -6.96
N THR A 53 1.87 -7.40 -5.91
CA THR A 53 0.62 -6.63 -5.90
C THR A 53 0.90 -5.18 -5.56
N LEU A 54 0.39 -4.26 -6.40
CA LEU A 54 0.51 -2.82 -6.18
C LEU A 54 -0.69 -2.28 -5.40
N SER A 55 -0.42 -1.67 -4.25
CA SER A 55 -1.39 -0.97 -3.40
C SER A 55 -1.11 0.54 -3.40
N VAL A 56 -2.08 1.35 -3.00
CA VAL A 56 -1.89 2.79 -2.82
C VAL A 56 -1.82 3.09 -1.32
N HIS A 57 -0.81 3.84 -0.92
CA HIS A 57 -0.52 4.24 0.46
C HIS A 57 -0.69 5.75 0.64
N HIS A 58 -1.35 6.18 1.70
CA HIS A 58 -1.45 7.57 2.11
C HIS A 58 -0.17 8.01 2.83
N ALA A 59 0.60 8.93 2.26
CA ALA A 59 1.89 9.39 2.80
C ALA A 59 1.79 9.89 4.25
N ASN A 60 0.68 10.56 4.58
CA ASN A 60 0.35 11.06 5.90
C ASN A 60 -0.39 10.07 6.81
N PHE A 61 -0.65 8.84 6.37
CA PHE A 61 -1.41 7.81 7.10
C PHE A 61 -2.88 8.15 7.40
N THR A 62 -3.46 9.10 6.65
CA THR A 62 -4.86 9.53 6.77
C THR A 62 -5.66 9.08 5.54
N PRO A 63 -6.43 7.97 5.63
CA PRO A 63 -7.31 7.44 4.58
C PRO A 63 -8.27 8.45 3.93
N GLU A 64 -8.67 9.47 4.69
CA GLU A 64 -9.60 10.51 4.25
C GLU A 64 -8.93 11.52 3.30
N ASP A 65 -7.61 11.68 3.37
CA ASP A 65 -6.84 12.62 2.55
C ASP A 65 -6.40 11.99 1.22
N ASN A 66 -7.26 12.12 0.21
CA ASN A 66 -7.09 11.48 -1.09
C ASN A 66 -6.48 12.40 -2.16
N GLN A 67 -5.78 13.45 -1.73
CA GLN A 67 -5.03 14.33 -2.62
C GLN A 67 -3.96 13.53 -3.38
N PRO A 68 -3.81 13.69 -4.71
CA PRO A 68 -2.86 12.91 -5.52
C PRO A 68 -1.42 12.91 -4.97
N GLU A 69 -0.97 14.04 -4.44
CA GLU A 69 0.35 14.23 -3.81
C GLU A 69 0.53 13.42 -2.52
N ASN A 70 -0.57 13.02 -1.86
CA ASN A 70 -0.54 12.17 -0.68
C ASN A 70 -0.60 10.67 -1.02
N LEU A 71 -0.82 10.29 -2.28
CA LEU A 71 -1.04 8.91 -2.68
C LEU A 71 0.22 8.30 -3.33
N ILE A 72 0.75 7.27 -2.69
CA ILE A 72 1.99 6.59 -3.11
C ILE A 72 1.69 5.15 -3.52
N PRO A 73 1.86 4.76 -4.79
CA PRO A 73 1.74 3.37 -5.22
C PRO A 73 2.97 2.56 -4.77
N LEU A 74 2.73 1.54 -3.94
CA LEU A 74 3.76 0.68 -3.33
C LEU A 74 3.42 -0.81 -3.50
N CYS A 75 4.42 -1.64 -3.77
CA CYS A 75 4.25 -3.10 -3.70
C CYS A 75 3.98 -3.54 -2.25
N THR A 76 3.37 -4.71 -2.06
CA THR A 76 3.04 -5.22 -0.71
C THR A 76 4.22 -5.18 0.27
N PRO A 77 5.45 -5.61 -0.09
CA PRO A 77 6.60 -5.49 0.81
C PRO A 77 6.93 -4.05 1.22
N CYS A 78 7.03 -3.14 0.25
CA CYS A 78 7.34 -1.73 0.55
C CYS A 78 6.23 -1.05 1.35
N HIS A 79 4.97 -1.34 1.03
CA HIS A 79 3.81 -0.87 1.76
C HIS A 79 3.87 -1.31 3.24
N LEU A 80 4.12 -2.60 3.50
CA LEU A 80 4.23 -3.13 4.85
C LEU A 80 5.43 -2.57 5.61
N SER A 81 6.57 -2.41 4.96
CA SER A 81 7.77 -1.79 5.55
C SER A 81 7.48 -0.36 6.03
N LEU A 82 6.76 0.43 5.24
CA LEU A 82 6.40 1.80 5.61
C LEU A 82 5.48 1.84 6.84
N HIS A 83 4.45 0.99 6.87
CA HIS A 83 3.58 0.82 8.03
C HIS A 83 4.34 0.35 9.27
N ALA A 84 5.29 -0.58 9.12
CA ALA A 84 6.09 -1.09 10.22
C ALA A 84 6.97 0.00 10.84
N VAL A 85 7.59 0.84 10.01
CA VAL A 85 8.38 1.99 10.49
C VAL A 85 7.50 2.99 11.25
N ALA A 86 6.31 3.31 10.74
CA ALA A 86 5.37 4.19 11.44
C ALA A 86 4.94 3.63 12.80
N ARG A 87 4.65 2.32 12.88
CA ARG A 87 4.28 1.67 14.15
C ARG A 87 5.39 1.66 15.18
N ARG A 88 6.66 1.50 14.77
CA ARG A 88 7.80 1.58 15.70
C ARG A 88 7.93 2.93 16.40
N LYS A 89 7.43 4.02 15.79
CA LYS A 89 7.39 5.34 16.43
C LYS A 89 6.34 5.45 17.54
N ASN A 90 5.31 4.59 17.54
CA ASN A 90 4.23 4.56 18.52
C ASN A 90 4.48 3.55 19.67
N VAL A 91 5.71 3.06 19.83
CA VAL A 91 6.06 2.20 20.96
C VAL A 91 6.17 3.06 22.22
N SER A 92 5.20 2.92 23.13
CA SER A 92 5.26 3.60 24.43
C SER A 92 6.43 3.06 25.26
N PRO A 93 7.09 3.88 26.11
CA PRO A 93 8.25 3.44 26.89
C PRO A 93 8.04 2.15 27.71
N GLY A 94 6.80 1.88 28.15
CA GLY A 94 6.45 0.65 28.89
C GLY A 94 6.34 -0.62 28.03
N GLN A 95 6.20 -0.48 26.71
CA GLN A 95 6.05 -1.62 25.79
C GLN A 95 7.40 -2.27 25.41
N LEU A 96 8.52 -1.63 25.77
CA LEU A 96 9.89 -2.14 25.62
C LEU A 96 10.45 -2.74 26.93
N SER A 97 9.65 -2.75 28.00
CA SER A 97 10.06 -3.37 29.25
C SER A 97 10.07 -4.90 29.09
N LEU A 98 11.25 -5.51 29.20
CA LEU A 98 11.46 -6.96 29.35
C LEU A 98 11.49 -7.37 30.84
N TRP A 99 10.57 -6.82 31.65
CA TRP A 99 10.49 -7.03 33.09
C TRP A 99 9.13 -7.64 33.42
#